data_AF-A8YVA8-F1
#
_entry.id   AF-A8YVA8-F1
#
_cell.length_a   1.000
_cell.length_b   1.000
_cell.length_c   1.000
_cell.angle_alpha   90.00
_cell.angle_beta   90.00
_cell.angle_gamma   90.00
#
_symmetry.space_group_name_H-M   'P 1'
#
loop_
_entity.id
_entity.type
_entity.pdbx_description
1 polymer ?
#
loop_
_entity_poly.entity_id
_entity_poly.type
_entity_poly.pdbx_seq_one_letter_code
_entity_poly.pdbx_strand_id
1 'polypeptide(L)'
;MKSLHLNILKLMDSIINKIAANIHDFSVSDQAFTRCRKLNPTDLIKLILNMGAGSLNSKIFHAFPDVNSRMTASAFEQQKAKLKPECFKEIMLKLSRANDALQLLDNKYLVVAIDGSDFDQPFNPKSENIFQGKDGRRYCQVQVNALYDV
;
A
#
# COMPACT_ATOMS: atom_id res chain seq x y z
N MET A 1 15.68 -5.49 -28.21
CA MET A 1 15.58 -6.54 -27.18
C MET A 1 15.88 -5.89 -25.83
N LYS A 2 14.83 -5.76 -25.00
CA LYS A 2 14.83 -5.48 -23.55
C LYS A 2 15.69 -4.31 -23.07
N SER A 3 15.12 -3.11 -23.15
CA SER A 3 15.36 -2.05 -22.17
C SER A 3 15.39 -2.68 -20.79
N LEU A 4 16.45 -2.40 -20.03
CA LEU A 4 16.72 -2.87 -18.68
C LEU A 4 15.39 -3.03 -17.92
N HIS A 5 14.99 -4.26 -17.60
CA HIS A 5 13.82 -4.48 -16.74
C HIS A 5 14.12 -3.70 -15.46
N LEU A 6 13.49 -2.54 -15.31
CA LEU A 6 13.59 -1.74 -14.12
C LEU A 6 13.12 -2.65 -13.00
N ASN A 7 14.02 -2.99 -12.08
CA ASN A 7 13.65 -3.83 -10.96
C ASN A 7 12.57 -3.06 -10.20
N ILE A 8 11.32 -3.50 -10.34
CA ILE A 8 10.14 -2.81 -9.82
C ILE A 8 10.26 -2.57 -8.31
N LEU A 9 10.92 -3.47 -7.59
CA LEU A 9 11.20 -3.32 -6.17
C LEU A 9 12.22 -2.21 -5.91
N LYS A 10 13.27 -2.08 -6.72
CA LYS A 10 14.23 -0.95 -6.62
C LYS A 10 13.57 0.38 -6.96
N LEU A 11 12.70 0.42 -7.97
CA LEU A 11 11.93 1.61 -8.30
C LEU A 11 11.00 1.99 -7.14
N MET A 12 10.23 1.04 -6.64
CA MET A 12 9.33 1.24 -5.50
C MET A 12 10.11 1.73 -4.27
N ASP A 13 11.26 1.13 -3.97
CA ASP A 13 12.13 1.57 -2.88
C ASP A 13 12.60 3.02 -3.06
N SER A 14 13.03 3.39 -4.28
CA SER A 14 13.41 4.77 -4.63
C SER A 14 12.24 5.75 -4.46
N ILE A 15 11.03 5.38 -4.89
CA ILE A 15 9.82 6.19 -4.73
C ILE A 15 9.50 6.39 -3.25
N ILE A 16 9.51 5.32 -2.46
CA ILE A 16 9.25 5.37 -1.01
C ILE A 16 10.28 6.27 -0.33
N ASN A 17 11.57 6.13 -0.63
CA ASN A 17 12.61 6.96 -0.03
C ASN A 17 12.44 8.45 -0.36
N LYS A 18 12.07 8.79 -1.60
CA LYS A 18 11.77 10.18 -2.01
C LYS A 18 10.55 10.76 -1.30
N ILE A 19 9.51 9.95 -1.11
CA ILE A 19 8.30 10.36 -0.38
C ILE A 19 8.59 10.51 1.11
N ALA A 20 9.33 9.56 1.70
CA ALA A 20 9.74 9.63 3.11
C ALA A 20 10.63 10.83 3.41
N ALA A 21 11.49 11.26 2.47
CA ALA A 21 12.25 12.50 2.60
C ALA A 21 11.37 13.75 2.65
N ASN A 22 10.16 13.70 2.08
CA ASN A 22 9.17 14.77 2.08
C ASN A 22 7.91 14.36 2.88
N ILE A 23 8.08 13.60 3.96
CA ILE A 23 6.95 13.00 4.70
C ILE A 23 5.98 14.05 5.27
N HIS A 24 6.43 15.29 5.45
CA HIS A 24 5.59 16.39 5.96
C HIS A 24 4.37 16.64 5.06
N ASP A 25 4.50 16.54 3.74
CA ASP A 25 3.39 16.66 2.78
C ASP A 25 2.29 15.62 3.03
N PHE A 26 2.70 14.46 3.53
CA PHE A 26 1.84 13.29 3.80
C PHE A 26 1.59 13.07 5.29
N SER A 27 1.85 14.07 6.11
CA SER A 27 1.64 14.01 7.55
C SER A 27 0.37 14.73 7.97
N VAL A 28 -0.27 14.24 9.04
CA VAL A 28 -1.45 14.90 9.63
C VAL A 28 -1.11 16.23 10.34
N SER A 29 0.16 16.45 10.69
CA SER A 29 0.65 17.68 11.33
C SER A 29 2.13 17.89 11.03
N ASP A 30 2.60 19.13 11.04
CA ASP A 30 4.02 19.48 10.82
C ASP A 30 4.97 18.92 11.89
N GLN A 31 4.43 18.59 13.08
CA GLN A 31 5.19 17.98 14.17
C GLN A 31 5.32 16.45 14.05
N ALA A 32 4.66 15.85 13.08
CA ALA A 32 4.76 14.41 12.84
C ALA A 32 6.14 14.06 12.29
N PHE A 33 6.66 12.89 12.67
CA PHE A 33 7.93 12.34 12.19
C PHE A 33 9.19 13.21 12.39
N THR A 34 9.12 14.30 13.17
CA THR A 34 10.27 15.17 13.49
C THR A 34 11.24 14.57 14.50
N ARG A 35 10.78 13.62 15.33
CA ARG A 35 11.61 12.93 16.34
C ARG A 35 12.14 11.60 15.82
N CYS A 36 13.41 11.30 16.13
CA CYS A 36 13.98 9.99 15.90
C CYS A 36 13.25 8.93 16.75
N ARG A 37 12.58 7.97 16.09
CA ARG A 37 11.83 6.86 16.70
C ARG A 37 12.33 5.55 16.09
N LYS A 38 12.10 4.42 16.78
CA LYS A 38 12.44 3.07 16.27
C LYS A 38 11.81 2.75 14.91
N LEU A 39 10.65 3.34 14.62
CA LEU A 39 9.97 3.21 13.34
C LEU A 39 9.99 4.56 12.62
N ASN A 40 10.91 4.70 11.66
CA ASN A 40 11.00 5.86 10.79
C ASN A 40 9.93 5.80 9.67
N PRO A 41 9.68 6.89 8.93
CA PRO A 41 8.68 6.91 7.87
C PRO A 41 8.87 5.85 6.78
N THR A 42 10.11 5.62 6.34
CA THR A 42 10.44 4.64 5.31
C THR A 42 10.02 3.24 5.74
N ASP A 43 10.42 2.84 6.95
CA ASP A 43 10.11 1.53 7.51
C ASP A 43 8.63 1.37 7.83
N LEU A 44 7.95 2.44 8.27
CA LEU A 44 6.50 2.45 8.46
C LEU A 44 5.76 2.15 7.15
N ILE A 45 6.11 2.87 6.08
CA ILE A 45 5.49 2.71 4.76
C ILE A 45 5.75 1.29 4.23
N LYS A 46 7.00 0.82 4.30
CA LYS A 46 7.37 -0.54 3.88
C LYS A 46 6.64 -1.60 4.69
N LEU A 47 6.52 -1.43 6.00
CA LEU A 47 5.79 -2.37 6.85
C LEU A 47 4.32 -2.44 6.44
N ILE A 48 3.66 -1.31 6.21
CA ILE A 48 2.25 -1.26 5.76
C ILE A 48 2.09 -1.97 4.41
N LEU A 49 2.94 -1.69 3.44
CA LEU A 49 2.87 -2.32 2.11
C LEU A 49 3.16 -3.83 2.14
N ASN A 50 3.95 -4.31 3.10
CA ASN A 50 4.23 -5.74 3.27
C ASN A 50 3.27 -6.43 4.25
N MET A 51 2.24 -5.73 4.76
CA MET A 51 1.22 -6.40 5.56
C MET A 51 0.44 -7.38 4.68
N GLY A 52 0.15 -8.54 5.25
CA GLY A 52 -0.67 -9.57 4.62
C GLY A 52 -1.44 -10.32 5.69
N ALA A 53 -1.82 -11.57 5.42
CA ALA A 53 -2.54 -12.39 6.40
C ALA A 53 -1.75 -12.58 7.72
N GLY A 54 -2.46 -12.62 8.86
CA GLY A 54 -1.89 -12.80 10.20
C GLY A 54 -2.16 -11.62 11.13
N SER A 55 -1.64 -11.70 12.36
CA SER A 55 -1.79 -10.63 13.35
C SER A 55 -0.76 -9.51 13.13
N LEU A 56 -1.09 -8.28 13.53
CA LEU A 56 -0.14 -7.16 13.49
C LEU A 56 1.17 -7.49 14.22
N ASN A 57 1.10 -8.13 15.38
CA ASN A 57 2.29 -8.54 16.14
C ASN A 57 3.17 -9.52 15.34
N SER A 58 2.56 -10.48 14.63
CA SER A 58 3.32 -11.40 13.76
C SER A 58 4.04 -10.65 12.63
N LYS A 59 3.38 -9.66 12.02
CA LYS A 59 3.99 -8.84 10.95
C LYS A 59 5.15 -7.99 11.45
N ILE A 60 5.00 -7.35 12.61
CA ILE A 60 6.09 -6.61 13.25
C ILE A 60 7.27 -7.54 13.59
N PHE A 61 6.98 -8.73 14.12
CA PHE A 61 8.02 -9.72 14.45
C PHE A 61 8.83 -10.15 13.23
N HIS A 62 8.17 -10.40 12.10
CA HIS A 62 8.84 -10.77 10.86
C HIS A 62 9.63 -9.62 10.22
N ALA A 63 9.09 -8.39 10.25
CA ALA A 63 9.73 -7.22 9.67
C ALA A 63 10.97 -6.76 10.47
N PHE A 64 10.99 -7.00 11.79
CA PHE A 64 12.07 -6.58 12.68
C PHE A 64 12.60 -7.77 13.48
N PRO A 65 13.48 -8.63 12.93
CA PRO A 65 13.99 -9.80 13.63
C PRO A 65 14.81 -9.47 14.89
N ASP A 66 15.52 -8.34 14.91
CA ASP A 66 16.22 -7.86 16.10
C ASP A 66 15.24 -7.26 17.12
N VAL A 67 15.20 -7.83 18.32
CA VAL A 67 14.35 -7.39 19.43
C VAL A 67 14.56 -5.92 19.80
N ASN A 68 15.77 -5.39 19.63
CA ASN A 68 16.07 -4.00 19.97
C ASN A 68 15.42 -3.01 18.98
N SER A 69 15.23 -3.42 17.73
CA SER A 69 14.55 -2.62 16.70
C SER A 69 13.01 -2.72 16.75
N ARG A 70 12.46 -3.74 17.42
CA ARG A 70 11.01 -3.96 17.51
C ARG A 70 10.29 -2.86 18.28
N MET A 71 9.05 -2.60 17.84
CA MET A 71 8.06 -1.77 18.50
C MET A 71 6.85 -2.61 18.92
N THR A 72 6.02 -2.06 19.80
CA THR A 72 4.71 -2.66 20.11
C THR A 72 3.69 -2.37 19.01
N ALA A 73 2.64 -3.18 18.90
CA ALA A 73 1.49 -2.91 18.03
C ALA A 73 0.88 -1.51 18.29
N SER A 74 0.79 -1.09 19.55
CA SER A 74 0.28 0.24 19.90
C SER A 74 1.18 1.37 19.39
N ALA A 75 2.50 1.21 19.47
CA ALA A 75 3.45 2.18 18.94
C ALA A 75 3.40 2.25 17.41
N PHE A 76 3.16 1.12 16.74
CA PHE A 76 2.91 1.08 15.30
C PHE A 76 1.63 1.86 14.93
N GLU A 77 0.49 1.58 15.56
CA GLU A 77 -0.78 2.27 15.24
C GLU A 77 -0.68 3.78 15.52
N GLN A 78 0.03 4.18 16.58
CA GLN A 78 0.30 5.60 16.86
C GLN A 78 1.18 6.28 15.80
N GLN A 79 2.14 5.57 15.20
CA GLN A 79 2.94 6.11 14.10
C GLN A 79 2.14 6.14 12.79
N LYS A 80 1.38 5.09 12.50
CA LYS A 80 0.49 5.00 11.34
C LYS A 80 -0.57 6.10 11.35
N ALA A 81 -1.16 6.43 12.50
CA ALA A 81 -2.16 7.49 12.65
C ALA A 81 -1.63 8.89 12.27
N LYS A 82 -0.31 9.08 12.17
CA LYS A 82 0.29 10.34 11.73
C LYS A 82 0.40 10.46 10.21
N LEU A 83 0.24 9.36 9.49
CA LEU A 83 0.42 9.25 8.05
C LEU A 83 -0.94 9.39 7.35
N LYS A 84 -0.99 10.28 6.37
CA LYS A 84 -2.14 10.48 5.49
C LYS A 84 -2.22 9.37 4.43
N PRO A 85 -3.41 8.85 4.08
CA PRO A 85 -3.57 7.81 3.06
C PRO A 85 -3.09 8.26 1.66
N GLU A 86 -3.09 9.56 1.39
CA GLU A 86 -2.55 10.19 0.17
C GLU A 86 -1.10 9.80 -0.09
N CYS A 87 -0.33 9.44 0.95
CA CYS A 87 1.00 8.87 0.81
C CYS A 87 1.01 7.65 -0.11
N PHE A 88 0.09 6.70 0.11
CA PHE A 88 0.03 5.46 -0.65
C PHE A 88 -0.51 5.69 -2.05
N LYS A 89 -1.46 6.61 -2.20
CA LYS A 89 -1.93 7.06 -3.52
C LYS A 89 -0.78 7.62 -4.35
N GLU A 90 0.06 8.47 -3.77
CA GLU A 90 1.20 9.06 -4.48
C GLU A 90 2.27 8.02 -4.82
N ILE A 91 2.56 7.06 -3.92
CA ILE A 91 3.45 5.93 -4.21
C ILE A 91 2.96 5.16 -5.43
N MET A 92 1.68 4.77 -5.46
CA MET A 92 1.10 4.00 -6.57
C MET A 92 1.06 4.81 -7.85
N LEU A 93 0.70 6.09 -7.80
CA LEU A 93 0.73 6.97 -8.98
C LEU A 93 2.13 7.12 -9.57
N LYS A 94 3.15 7.34 -8.74
CA LYS A 94 4.55 7.42 -9.21
C LYS A 94 5.03 6.09 -9.78
N LEU A 95 4.58 4.97 -9.22
CA LEU A 95 4.93 3.63 -9.70
C LEU A 95 4.30 3.37 -11.07
N SER A 96 2.99 3.61 -11.22
CA SER A 96 2.28 3.46 -12.50
C SER A 96 2.87 4.36 -13.57
N ARG A 97 3.23 5.60 -13.22
CA ARG A 97 3.79 6.58 -14.17
C ARG A 97 5.23 6.32 -14.60
N ALA A 98 5.95 5.48 -13.87
CA ALA A 98 7.34 5.19 -14.20
C ALA A 98 7.50 4.43 -15.53
N ASN A 99 6.41 3.90 -16.09
CA ASN A 99 6.37 3.24 -17.39
C ASN A 99 5.27 3.80 -18.30
N ASP A 100 5.10 5.13 -18.32
CA ASP A 100 4.04 5.87 -19.06
C ASP A 100 4.10 5.78 -20.60
N ALA A 101 5.05 5.02 -21.17
CA ALA A 101 5.09 4.83 -22.61
C ALA A 101 3.98 3.84 -23.01
N LEU A 102 2.90 4.35 -23.60
CA LEU A 102 1.83 3.53 -24.20
C LEU A 102 2.46 2.51 -25.17
N GLN A 103 2.35 1.22 -24.86
CA GLN A 103 2.87 0.16 -25.72
C GLN A 103 1.71 -0.49 -26.47
N LEU A 104 1.63 -0.21 -27.77
CA LEU A 104 0.65 -0.85 -28.62
C LEU A 104 1.22 -2.15 -29.18
N LEU A 105 0.47 -3.25 -29.05
CA LEU A 105 0.74 -4.50 -29.74
C LEU A 105 0.59 -4.26 -31.25
N ASP A 106 1.63 -4.63 -32.01
CA ASP A 106 1.74 -4.40 -33.45
C ASP A 106 1.50 -2.95 -33.88
N ASN A 107 1.77 -1.98 -33.00
CA ASN A 107 1.48 -0.55 -33.19
C ASN A 107 -0.01 -0.25 -33.45
N LYS A 108 -0.93 -1.15 -33.08
CA LYS A 108 -2.36 -1.05 -33.40
C LYS A 108 -3.30 -1.29 -32.22
N TYR A 109 -2.94 -2.20 -31.33
CA TYR A 109 -3.85 -2.67 -30.27
C TYR A 109 -3.33 -2.27 -28.90
N LEU A 110 -4.17 -1.62 -28.10
CA LEU A 110 -3.92 -1.46 -26.68
C LEU A 110 -4.24 -2.80 -26.00
N VAL A 111 -3.23 -3.41 -25.39
CA VAL A 111 -3.42 -4.59 -24.57
C VAL A 111 -3.67 -4.13 -23.16
N VAL A 112 -4.77 -4.59 -22.56
CA VAL A 112 -5.10 -4.30 -21.16
C VAL A 112 -5.27 -5.59 -20.39
N ALA A 113 -4.69 -5.66 -19.20
CA ALA A 113 -5.05 -6.67 -18.23
C ALA A 113 -6.29 -6.23 -17.46
N ILE A 114 -7.16 -7.19 -17.15
CA ILE A 114 -8.28 -7.01 -16.22
C ILE A 114 -7.93 -7.81 -14.98
N ASP A 115 -7.83 -7.14 -13.84
CA ASP A 115 -7.68 -7.79 -12.54
C ASP A 115 -8.83 -7.41 -11.61
N GLY A 116 -9.28 -8.40 -10.84
CA GLY A 116 -10.41 -8.30 -9.94
C GLY A 116 -9.95 -8.25 -8.48
N SER A 117 -10.55 -7.39 -7.67
CA SER A 117 -10.32 -7.39 -6.22
C SER A 117 -11.60 -7.17 -5.46
N ASP A 118 -11.74 -7.91 -4.36
CA ASP A 118 -12.82 -7.75 -3.40
C ASP A 118 -12.35 -6.93 -2.21
N PHE A 119 -13.18 -5.97 -1.80
CA PHE A 119 -12.94 -5.12 -0.65
C PHE A 119 -14.07 -5.28 0.36
N ASP A 120 -13.73 -5.87 1.51
CA ASP A 120 -14.63 -5.91 2.65
C ASP A 120 -14.69 -4.53 3.32
N GLN A 121 -15.89 -3.96 3.33
CA GLN A 121 -16.17 -2.69 3.99
C GLN A 121 -16.58 -2.92 5.44
N PRO A 122 -16.41 -1.93 6.34
CA PRO A 122 -17.05 -1.96 7.64
C PRO A 122 -18.55 -2.26 7.49
N PHE A 123 -19.05 -3.19 8.30
CA PHE A 123 -20.43 -3.65 8.18
C PHE A 123 -21.42 -2.50 8.38
N ASN A 124 -22.29 -2.30 7.40
CA ASN A 124 -23.39 -1.34 7.45
C ASN A 124 -24.69 -2.05 7.07
N PRO A 125 -25.66 -2.19 7.99
CA PRO A 125 -26.92 -2.89 7.72
C PRO A 125 -27.80 -2.18 6.68
N LYS A 126 -27.50 -0.94 6.32
CA LYS A 126 -28.18 -0.17 5.26
C LYS A 126 -27.44 -0.18 3.92
N SER A 127 -26.33 -0.93 3.81
CA SER A 127 -25.57 -1.00 2.57
C SER A 127 -26.33 -1.76 1.49
N GLU A 128 -26.21 -1.33 0.25
CA GLU A 128 -26.70 -2.07 -0.93
C GLU A 128 -25.82 -3.30 -1.23
N ASN A 129 -24.61 -3.33 -0.67
CA ASN A 129 -23.57 -4.32 -0.94
C ASN A 129 -23.47 -5.40 0.16
N ILE A 130 -24.59 -5.83 0.74
CA ILE A 130 -24.59 -6.86 1.79
C ILE A 130 -24.57 -8.25 1.16
N PHE A 131 -23.53 -9.03 1.46
CA PHE A 131 -23.39 -10.44 1.09
C PHE A 131 -23.56 -11.34 2.32
N GLN A 132 -24.04 -12.56 2.09
CA GLN A 132 -24.11 -13.60 3.11
C GLN A 132 -23.20 -14.77 2.68
N GLY A 133 -22.17 -15.03 3.49
CA GLY A 133 -21.25 -16.14 3.28
C GLY A 133 -21.92 -17.50 3.52
N LYS A 134 -21.28 -18.56 3.04
CA LYS A 134 -21.74 -19.96 3.26
C LYS A 134 -21.80 -20.35 4.74
N ASP A 135 -21.04 -19.67 5.58
CA ASP A 135 -21.01 -19.82 7.04
C ASP A 135 -22.12 -19.02 7.75
N GLY A 136 -22.99 -18.35 7.00
CA GLY A 136 -24.09 -17.53 7.51
C GLY A 136 -23.69 -16.11 7.92
N ARG A 137 -22.40 -15.76 7.90
CA ARG A 137 -21.95 -14.40 8.25
C ARG A 137 -22.36 -13.41 7.18
N ARG A 138 -22.84 -12.24 7.61
CA ARG A 138 -23.14 -11.11 6.73
C ARG A 138 -22.01 -10.11 6.78
N TYR A 139 -21.60 -9.63 5.61
CA TYR A 139 -20.55 -8.64 5.46
C TYR A 139 -20.89 -7.71 4.29
N CYS A 140 -20.28 -6.53 4.27
CA CYS A 140 -20.41 -5.60 3.14
C CYS A 140 -19.18 -5.77 2.25
N GLN A 141 -19.36 -6.01 0.95
CA GLN A 141 -18.25 -6.25 0.04
C GLN A 141 -18.46 -5.57 -1.31
N VAL A 142 -17.41 -4.95 -1.84
CA VAL A 142 -17.38 -4.36 -3.17
C VAL A 142 -16.36 -5.10 -4.02
N GLN A 143 -16.80 -5.56 -5.20
CA GLN A 143 -15.91 -6.07 -6.24
C GLN A 143 -15.48 -4.93 -7.16
N VAL A 144 -14.19 -4.80 -7.39
CA VAL A 144 -13.60 -3.92 -8.41
C VAL A 144 -13.01 -4.80 -9.51
N ASN A 145 -13.31 -4.46 -10.76
CA ASN A 145 -12.60 -4.97 -11.94
C ASN A 145 -11.82 -3.80 -12.55
N ALA A 146 -10.51 -3.79 -12.35
CA ALA A 146 -9.65 -2.71 -12.81
C ALA A 146 -8.93 -3.11 -14.10
N LEU A 147 -8.87 -2.16 -15.04
CA LEU A 147 -8.16 -2.28 -16.30
C LEU A 147 -6.77 -1.64 -16.16
N TYR A 148 -5.73 -2.36 -16.56
CA TYR A 148 -4.34 -1.91 -16.49
C TYR A 148 -3.69 -2.03 -17.86
N ASP A 149 -2.96 -1.01 -18.27
CA ASP A 149 -2.05 -1.08 -19.43
C ASP A 149 -0.87 -2.01 -19.08
N VAL A 150 -0.44 -2.88 -20.01
CA VAL A 150 0.55 -3.96 -19.76
C VAL A 150 1.73 -3.97 -20.72
#